data_AF-A0A1F8XE92-F1
#
_entry.id   AF-A0A1F8XE92-F1
#
_cell.length_a   1.000
_cell.length_b   1.000
_cell.length_c   1.000
_cell.angle_alpha   90.00
_cell.angle_beta   90.00
_cell.angle_gamma   90.00
#
_symmetry.space_group_name_H-M   'P 1'
#
loop_
_entity.id
_entity.type
_entity.pdbx_description
1 polymer ?
#
loop_
_entity_poly.entity_id
_entity_poly.type
_entity_poly.pdbx_seq_one_letter_code
_entity_poly.pdbx_strand_id
1 'polypeptide(L)' 'MQRALQKFKGKMVRLYTISGVESYLGVVQDINKECVTLKDAVHGEHMYIALQHVESFHEAKIG' A
#
# COMPACT_ATOMS: atom_id res chain seq x y z
N MET A 1 -6.75 10.11 2.01
CA MET A 1 -5.97 8.90 1.72
C MET A 1 -4.74 9.18 0.84
N GLN A 2 -4.91 9.53 -0.46
CA GLN A 2 -3.82 9.72 -1.43
C GLN A 2 -2.63 10.58 -0.94
N ARG A 3 -2.88 11.81 -0.47
CA ARG A 3 -1.82 12.72 0.01
C ARG A 3 -1.02 12.17 1.20
N ALA A 4 -1.68 11.38 2.05
CA ALA A 4 -1.02 10.78 3.20
C ALA A 4 -0.11 9.63 2.74
N LEU A 5 -0.60 8.76 1.86
CA LEU A 5 0.15 7.66 1.24
C LEU A 5 1.34 8.11 0.39
N GLN A 6 1.23 9.25 -0.30
CA GLN A 6 2.34 9.84 -1.06
C GLN A 6 3.60 10.08 -0.22
N LYS A 7 3.45 10.36 1.08
CA LYS A 7 4.60 10.52 2.01
C LYS A 7 5.36 9.20 2.27
N PHE A 8 4.77 8.08 1.87
CA PHE A 8 5.33 6.75 2.05
C PHE A 8 5.89 6.17 0.75
N LYS A 9 5.99 6.95 -0.34
CA LYS A 9 6.66 6.51 -1.57
C LYS A 9 8.09 6.05 -1.27
N GLY A 10 8.43 4.85 -1.74
CA GLY A 10 9.70 4.17 -1.47
C GLY A 10 9.79 3.48 -0.10
N LYS A 11 8.76 3.60 0.76
CA LYS A 11 8.71 2.94 2.06
C LYS A 11 7.89 1.66 2.01
N MET A 12 8.23 0.72 2.89
CA MET A 12 7.43 -0.46 3.17
C MET A 12 6.20 -0.06 3.98
N VAL A 13 5.01 -0.45 3.50
CA VAL A 13 3.74 -0.21 4.20
C VAL A 13 2.91 -1.49 4.24
N ARG A 14 2.09 -1.60 5.28
CA ARG A 14 0.98 -2.54 5.31
C ARG A 14 -0.32 -1.76 5.09
N LEU A 15 -1.06 -2.12 4.05
CA LEU A 15 -2.38 -1.57 3.71
C LEU A 15 -3.47 -2.52 4.19
N TYR A 16 -4.51 -1.97 4.80
CA TYR A 16 -5.71 -2.70 5.21
C TYR A 16 -6.87 -2.29 4.33
N THR A 17 -7.60 -3.27 3.82
CA THR A 17 -8.80 -3.00 3.03
C THR A 17 -10.04 -2.90 3.88
N ILE A 18 -11.06 -2.20 3.38
CA ILE A 18 -12.37 -2.01 4.05
C ILE A 18 -13.07 -3.36 4.34
N SER A 19 -12.70 -4.43 3.63
CA SER A 19 -13.21 -5.78 3.92
C SER A 19 -12.76 -6.29 5.29
N GLY A 20 -11.66 -5.76 5.86
CA GLY A 20 -11.05 -6.21 7.11
C GLY A 20 -10.37 -7.59 7.03
N VAL A 21 -10.56 -8.33 5.94
CA VAL A 21 -10.06 -9.71 5.77
C VAL A 21 -8.66 -9.73 5.17
N GLU A 22 -8.34 -8.74 4.31
CA GLU A 22 -7.08 -8.71 3.57
C GLU A 22 -6.20 -7.52 3.96
N SER A 23 -4.90 -7.80 4.11
CA SER A 23 -3.86 -6.78 4.19
C SER A 23 -2.76 -7.05 3.16
N TYR A 24 -2.24 -5.99 2.57
CA TYR A 24 -1.19 -6.04 1.56
C TYR A 24 0.09 -5.45 2.13
N LEU A 25 1.20 -6.18 2.05
CA LEU A 25 2.51 -5.74 2.50
C LEU A 25 3.41 -5.49 1.30
N GLY A 26 3.93 -4.27 1.16
CA GLY A 26 4.85 -3.97 0.08
C GLY A 26 5.42 -2.57 0.13
N VAL A 27 6.38 -2.31 -0.77
CA VAL A 27 6.99 -1.00 -0.93
C VAL A 27 6.12 -0.14 -1.84
N VAL A 28 5.74 1.05 -1.40
CA VAL A 28 4.96 1.99 -2.22
C VAL A 28 5.79 2.45 -3.41
N GLN A 29 5.42 2.04 -4.62
CA GLN A 29 6.10 2.44 -5.85
C GLN A 29 5.53 3.74 -6.40
N ASP A 30 4.21 3.84 -6.48
CA ASP A 30 3.54 5.03 -6.98
C ASP A 30 2.12 5.17 -6.43
N ILE A 31 1.58 6.39 -6.47
CA ILE A 31 0.21 6.68 -6.04
C ILE A 31 -0.42 7.65 -7.03
N ASN A 32 -1.42 7.21 -7.77
CA ASN A 32 -2.21 8.08 -8.65
C ASN A 32 -3.55 8.44 -8.00
N LYS A 33 -4.51 8.96 -8.78
CA LYS A 33 -5.82 9.39 -8.25
C LYS A 33 -6.73 8.22 -7.88
N GLU A 34 -6.51 7.04 -8.44
CA GLU A 34 -7.40 5.89 -8.38
C GLU A 34 -6.83 4.75 -7.54
N CYS A 35 -5.52 4.50 -7.63
CA CYS A 35 -4.86 3.38 -6.97
C CYS A 35 -3.47 3.75 -6.39
N VAL A 36 -3.03 2.90 -5.47
CA VAL A 36 -1.65 2.79 -5.03
C VAL A 36 -1.04 1.54 -5.65
N THR A 37 0.18 1.70 -6.18
CA THR A 37 1.00 0.57 -6.65
C THR A 37 1.97 0.18 -5.54
N LEU A 38 1.88 -1.05 -5.08
CA LEU A 38 2.86 -1.66 -4.19
C LEU A 38 3.73 -2.63 -4.97
N LYS A 39 5.00 -2.73 -4.58
CA LYS A 39 5.84 -3.87 -4.93
C LYS A 39 5.82 -4.84 -3.74
N ASP A 40 5.28 -6.02 -3.97
CA ASP A 40 5.18 -7.09 -2.97
C ASP A 40 6.57 -7.41 -2.40
N ALA A 41 6.66 -7.51 -1.07
CA ALA A 41 7.92 -7.74 -0.40
C ALA A 41 8.38 -9.21 -0.43
N VAL A 42 7.47 -10.15 -0.74
CA VAL A 42 7.69 -11.60 -0.68
C VAL A 42 8.01 -12.16 -2.06
N HIS A 43 7.22 -11.81 -3.06
CA HIS A 43 7.27 -12.33 -4.43
C HIS A 43 7.81 -11.31 -5.43
N GLY A 44 7.93 -10.03 -5.04
CA GLY A 44 8.47 -8.96 -5.88
C GLY A 44 7.52 -8.46 -6.98
N GLU A 45 6.31 -8.98 -7.06
CA GLU A 45 5.28 -8.60 -8.03
C GLU A 45 4.67 -7.22 -7.72
N HIS A 46 4.06 -6.60 -8.74
CA HIS A 46 3.36 -5.33 -8.57
C HIS A 46 1.89 -5.59 -8.25
N MET A 47 1.40 -4.94 -7.19
CA MET A 47 0.02 -4.97 -6.75
C MET A 47 -0.61 -3.59 -6.93
N TYR A 48 -1.82 -3.56 -7.51
CA TYR A 48 -2.57 -2.33 -7.77
C TYR A 48 -3.81 -2.31 -6.89
N ILE A 49 -3.82 -1.44 -5.89
CA ILE A 49 -4.88 -1.40 -4.88
C ILE A 49 -5.66 -0.11 -5.05
N ALA A 50 -6.95 -0.21 -5.37
CA ALA A 50 -7.82 0.95 -5.49
C ALA A 50 -7.89 1.71 -4.17
N LEU A 51 -7.65 3.02 -4.20
CA LEU A 51 -7.62 3.88 -3.00
C LEU A 51 -8.95 3.88 -2.26
N GLN A 52 -10.06 3.72 -2.98
CA GLN A 52 -11.40 3.60 -2.41
C GLN A 52 -11.59 2.33 -1.58
N HIS A 53 -10.73 1.33 -1.71
CA HIS A 53 -10.76 0.10 -0.91
C HIS A 53 -9.74 0.12 0.22
N VAL A 54 -8.93 1.18 0.37
CA VAL A 54 -7.98 1.32 1.47
C VAL A 54 -8.69 1.96 2.65
N GLU A 55 -8.75 1.22 3.75
CA GLU A 55 -9.29 1.71 5.03
C GLU A 55 -8.20 2.44 5.83
N SER A 56 -7.06 1.78 6.02
CA SER A 56 -5.95 2.30 6.81
C SER A 56 -4.61 1.75 6.33
N PHE A 57 -3.52 2.38 6.79
CA PHE A 57 -2.17 1.95 6.47
C PHE A 57 -1.18 2.38 7.54
N HIS A 58 -0.08 1.64 7.67
CA HIS A 58 1.04 2.00 8.52
C HIS A 58 2.38 1.59 7.90
N GLU A 59 3.43 2.32 8.27
CA GLU A 59 4.81 1.98 7.91
C GLU A 59 5.19 0.67 8.60
N ALA A 60 5.63 -0.31 7.81
CA ALA A 60 6.17 -1.56 8.33
C ALA A 60 7.70 -1.45 8.31
N LYS A 61 8.34 -1.73 9.44
CA LYS A 61 9.80 -1.89 9.46
C LYS A 61 10.10 -3.33 9.12
N ILE A 62 10.95 -3.55 8.11
CA ILE A 62 11.65 -4.84 8.00
C ILE A 62 12.70 -4.80 9.11
N GLY A 63 12.53 -5.69 10.10
CA GLY A 63 13.55 -5.94 11.12
C GLY A 63 14.71 -6.72 10.54
#